data_AF-A0A9P9BJC0-F1
#
_entry.id   AF-A0A9P9BJC0-F1
#
_cell.length_a   1.000
_cell.length_b   1.000
_cell.length_c   1.000
_cell.angle_alpha   90.00
_cell.angle_beta   90.00
_cell.angle_gamma   90.00
#
_symmetry.space_group_name_H-M   'P 1'
#
loop_
_entity.id
_entity.type
_entity.pdbx_description
1 polymer ?
#
loop_
_entity_poly.entity_id
_entity_poly.type
_entity_poly.pdbx_seq_one_letter_code
_entity_poly.pdbx_strand_id
1 'polypeptide(L)'
;MTFGKPWLAVVVLAVGVAQATPTTNFDQFFPDWNEMLQGILRDNCSAEYAVYKTGEREPGAPLSSLITPVINCILETMPEFRKAELSASAVILGLLPTMLQTLGSTPAETALLSLRRPVLAFLLALGSPSVATMKTSEFMTTIQDLVEKGDTRPTTISTFRWRYVTSKWRVAMSVAEYLVTMVAVANVVYLAYQLGFHAIVMFAPETIFMLPLWTFICVVIHMGGVLILYLKLRIDRKAPKHDDQPRQRGHEMYNPEPYRGIGEQQQQQQQSHSTASEPLVLGILRRRTTGLSQEVTPAAFQEPKRLRWRKQTLFANFLIWLLSFGTLVNLVFGSMIFSSLLFFSVREVLLIVTRYVASTLICRAIVRLELSGMKQSTYYDPTEEDEGEQHMLGGGTVSEMIPLKNSQHHHVGETSGSSLGVMQ
;
A
#
# COMPACT_ATOMS: atom_id res chain seq x y z
N MET A 1 14.99 -22.61 -9.45
CA MET A 1 14.56 -21.63 -8.42
C MET A 1 13.64 -22.34 -7.44
N THR A 2 14.14 -22.61 -6.23
CA THR A 2 13.46 -23.35 -5.17
C THR A 2 12.66 -22.39 -4.27
N PHE A 3 11.48 -21.97 -4.72
CA PHE A 3 10.55 -21.10 -3.96
C PHE A 3 9.79 -21.83 -2.82
N GLY A 4 10.30 -22.96 -2.34
CA GLY A 4 9.50 -23.96 -1.61
C GLY A 4 9.67 -24.07 -0.09
N LYS A 5 10.58 -23.34 0.55
CA LYS A 5 10.97 -23.62 1.96
C LYS A 5 10.60 -22.58 3.04
N PRO A 6 10.44 -21.27 2.77
CA PRO A 6 10.15 -20.32 3.85
C PRO A 6 8.69 -20.35 4.31
N TRP A 7 7.75 -20.73 3.43
CA TRP A 7 6.32 -20.80 3.78
C TRP A 7 6.01 -21.95 4.74
N LEU A 8 6.71 -23.07 4.62
CA LEU A 8 6.58 -24.20 5.55
C LEU A 8 7.00 -23.82 6.98
N ALA A 9 8.08 -23.05 7.15
CA ALA A 9 8.51 -22.58 8.47
C ALA A 9 7.51 -21.58 9.07
N VAL A 10 6.95 -20.67 8.27
CA VAL A 10 5.92 -19.73 8.71
C VAL A 10 4.62 -20.44 9.09
N VAL A 11 4.20 -21.43 8.30
CA VAL A 11 3.00 -22.25 8.59
C VAL A 11 3.21 -23.10 9.83
N VAL A 12 4.38 -23.73 10.01
CA VAL A 12 4.69 -24.54 11.21
C VAL A 12 4.76 -23.66 12.46
N LEU A 13 5.34 -22.46 12.39
CA LEU A 13 5.34 -21.50 13.50
C LEU A 13 3.93 -20.98 13.82
N ALA A 14 3.13 -20.69 12.80
CA ALA A 14 1.73 -20.26 12.97
C ALA A 14 0.87 -21.37 13.59
N VAL A 15 1.06 -22.64 13.19
CA VAL A 15 0.36 -23.80 13.75
C VAL A 15 0.81 -24.09 15.18
N GLY A 16 2.10 -23.93 15.51
CA GLY A 16 2.61 -24.11 16.87
C GLY A 16 2.04 -23.12 17.88
N VAL A 17 1.92 -21.84 17.49
CA VAL A 17 1.28 -20.80 18.33
C VAL A 17 -0.21 -21.06 18.52
N ALA A 18 -0.88 -21.65 17.52
CA ALA A 18 -2.31 -21.99 17.62
C ALA A 18 -2.62 -23.16 18.57
N GLN A 19 -1.60 -23.92 19.03
CA GLN A 19 -1.76 -25.10 19.90
C GLN A 19 -1.28 -24.86 21.34
N ALA A 20 -0.85 -23.64 21.67
CA ALA A 20 -0.41 -23.32 23.02
C ALA A 20 -1.59 -23.28 24.00
N THR A 21 -1.45 -23.91 25.16
CA THR A 21 -2.44 -23.84 26.23
C THR A 21 -2.45 -22.42 26.81
N PRO A 22 -3.59 -21.71 26.80
CA PRO A 22 -3.67 -20.33 27.22
C PRO A 22 -3.66 -20.28 28.75
N THR A 23 -2.49 -20.16 29.39
CA THR A 23 -2.37 -20.09 30.86
C THR A 23 -1.77 -18.77 31.36
N THR A 24 -1.56 -17.79 30.47
CA THR A 24 -0.89 -16.52 30.77
C THR A 24 -1.73 -15.26 30.51
N ASN A 25 -2.95 -15.41 29.97
CA ASN A 25 -3.81 -14.28 29.55
C ASN A 25 -4.25 -13.39 30.73
N PHE A 26 -4.27 -13.92 31.95
CA PHE A 26 -4.68 -13.20 33.15
C PHE A 26 -3.50 -12.77 34.04
N ASP A 27 -2.26 -12.93 33.58
CA ASP A 27 -1.07 -12.59 34.37
C ASP A 27 -0.84 -11.09 34.42
N GLN A 28 -1.26 -10.40 33.37
CA GLN A 28 -1.15 -8.97 33.25
C GLN A 28 -2.29 -8.43 32.40
N PHE A 29 -3.02 -7.46 32.95
CA PHE A 29 -3.99 -6.70 32.19
C PHE A 29 -3.41 -5.35 31.77
N PHE A 30 -4.23 -4.57 31.07
CA PHE A 30 -3.93 -3.20 30.75
C PHE A 30 -3.73 -2.33 32.02
N PRO A 31 -2.76 -1.40 32.04
CA PRO A 31 -2.31 -0.72 33.26
C PRO A 31 -3.40 -0.08 34.11
N ASP A 32 -4.41 0.55 33.51
CA ASP A 32 -5.47 1.26 34.25
C ASP A 32 -6.39 0.27 35.00
N TRP A 33 -6.52 -0.97 34.52
CA TRP A 33 -7.39 -1.99 35.12
C TRP A 33 -6.63 -3.10 35.83
N ASN A 34 -5.30 -3.18 35.67
CA ASN A 34 -4.50 -4.28 36.19
C ASN A 34 -4.62 -4.46 37.70
N GLU A 35 -4.46 -3.41 38.49
CA GLU A 35 -4.54 -3.52 39.95
C GLU A 35 -5.92 -4.02 40.41
N MET A 36 -6.99 -3.46 39.84
CA MET A 36 -8.37 -3.83 40.17
C MET A 36 -8.66 -5.29 39.80
N LEU A 37 -8.33 -5.70 38.57
CA LEU A 37 -8.61 -7.05 38.08
C LEU A 37 -7.74 -8.10 38.78
N GLN A 38 -6.48 -7.80 39.07
CA GLN A 38 -5.62 -8.69 39.86
C GLN A 38 -6.13 -8.82 41.31
N GLY A 39 -6.69 -7.75 41.88
CA GLY A 39 -7.40 -7.81 43.17
C GLY A 39 -8.58 -8.78 43.12
N ILE A 40 -9.46 -8.66 42.10
CA ILE A 40 -10.60 -9.57 41.90
C ILE A 40 -10.12 -11.03 41.73
N LEU A 41 -9.07 -11.26 40.94
CA LEU A 41 -8.50 -12.59 40.75
C LEU A 41 -8.00 -13.22 42.06
N ARG A 42 -7.33 -12.42 42.90
CA ARG A 42 -6.76 -12.91 44.16
C ARG A 42 -7.82 -13.10 45.25
N ASP A 43 -8.78 -12.18 45.35
CA ASP A 43 -9.65 -12.06 46.52
C ASP A 43 -11.01 -12.76 46.30
N ASN A 44 -11.47 -12.89 45.04
CA ASN A 44 -12.79 -13.45 44.70
C ASN A 44 -12.72 -14.66 43.75
N CYS A 45 -11.81 -14.65 42.77
CA CYS A 45 -11.75 -15.66 41.69
C CYS A 45 -10.52 -16.58 41.78
N SER A 46 -9.98 -16.78 42.99
CA SER A 46 -8.73 -17.50 43.18
C SER A 46 -8.84 -18.98 42.82
N ALA A 47 -10.02 -19.58 42.99
CA ALA A 47 -10.27 -20.99 42.70
C ALA A 47 -10.27 -21.23 41.18
N GLU A 48 -11.04 -20.45 40.43
CA GLU A 48 -11.12 -20.52 38.97
C GLU A 48 -9.76 -20.20 38.34
N TYR A 49 -9.06 -19.20 38.86
CA TYR A 49 -7.72 -18.83 38.38
C TYR A 49 -6.68 -19.92 38.66
N ALA A 50 -6.75 -20.61 39.80
CA ALA A 50 -5.85 -21.72 40.10
C ALA A 50 -6.06 -22.89 39.13
N VAL A 51 -7.32 -23.24 38.80
CA VAL A 51 -7.65 -24.27 37.80
C VAL A 51 -7.17 -23.84 36.41
N TYR A 52 -7.41 -22.58 36.03
CA TYR A 52 -6.89 -22.04 34.78
C TYR A 52 -5.36 -22.21 34.65
N LYS A 53 -4.63 -22.00 35.75
CA LYS A 53 -3.17 -22.12 35.78
C LYS A 53 -2.63 -23.54 35.66
N THR A 54 -3.42 -24.58 35.98
CA THR A 54 -2.97 -25.97 35.77
C THR A 54 -2.92 -26.31 34.27
N GLY A 55 -3.74 -25.66 33.45
CA GLY A 55 -3.92 -25.99 32.04
C GLY A 55 -4.58 -27.34 31.81
N GLU A 56 -5.05 -28.01 32.87
CA GLU A 56 -5.70 -29.31 32.80
C GLU A 56 -7.18 -29.14 32.46
N ARG A 57 -7.64 -29.84 31.41
CA ARG A 57 -9.03 -29.82 30.96
C ARG A 57 -9.60 -31.23 30.91
N GLU A 58 -10.91 -31.32 31.07
CA GLU A 58 -11.66 -32.56 30.83
C GLU A 58 -11.45 -33.05 29.38
N PRO A 59 -11.23 -34.37 29.18
CA PRO A 59 -11.07 -34.94 27.84
C PRO A 59 -12.28 -34.63 26.95
N GLY A 60 -12.04 -33.98 25.81
CA GLY A 60 -13.08 -33.60 24.85
C GLY A 60 -13.73 -32.22 25.09
N ALA A 61 -13.43 -31.54 26.19
CA ALA A 61 -13.89 -30.17 26.43
C ALA A 61 -13.18 -29.16 25.49
N PRO A 62 -13.84 -28.09 25.00
CA PRO A 62 -13.19 -27.07 24.18
C PRO A 62 -12.11 -26.30 24.98
N LEU A 63 -11.10 -25.74 24.32
CA LEU A 63 -10.01 -25.02 25.00
C LEU A 63 -10.49 -23.78 25.78
N SER A 64 -11.59 -23.18 25.33
CA SER A 64 -12.28 -22.09 26.01
C SER A 64 -12.84 -22.47 27.38
N SER A 65 -13.03 -23.75 27.70
CA SER A 65 -13.54 -24.19 29.01
C SER A 65 -12.60 -23.86 30.17
N LEU A 66 -11.30 -23.64 29.89
CA LEU A 66 -10.32 -23.19 30.88
C LEU A 66 -10.47 -21.70 31.21
N ILE A 67 -10.85 -20.89 30.22
CA ILE A 67 -10.79 -19.42 30.32
C ILE A 67 -12.12 -18.83 30.75
N THR A 68 -13.22 -19.35 30.18
CA THR A 68 -14.58 -18.84 30.40
C THR A 68 -14.97 -18.77 31.88
N PRO A 69 -14.65 -19.75 32.75
CA PRO A 69 -14.97 -19.65 34.18
C PRO A 69 -14.31 -18.44 34.87
N VAL A 70 -13.05 -18.13 34.54
CA VAL A 70 -12.34 -16.98 35.09
C VAL A 70 -12.97 -15.68 34.60
N ILE A 71 -13.31 -15.58 33.31
CA ILE A 71 -14.00 -14.41 32.74
C ILE A 71 -15.33 -14.19 33.46
N ASN A 72 -16.13 -15.25 33.63
CA ASN A 72 -17.43 -15.16 34.30
C ASN A 72 -17.29 -14.68 35.74
N CYS A 73 -16.35 -15.25 36.51
CA CYS A 73 -16.13 -14.80 37.89
C CYS A 73 -15.71 -13.32 37.98
N ILE A 74 -14.80 -12.87 37.10
CA ILE A 74 -14.39 -11.46 37.04
C ILE A 74 -15.60 -10.57 36.73
N LEU A 75 -16.38 -10.92 35.71
CA LEU A 75 -17.54 -10.14 35.30
C LEU A 75 -18.61 -10.13 36.39
N GLU A 76 -18.89 -11.24 37.07
CA GLU A 76 -19.87 -11.29 38.16
C GLU A 76 -19.48 -10.38 39.33
N THR A 77 -18.18 -10.35 39.68
CA THR A 77 -17.64 -9.54 40.78
C THR A 77 -17.53 -8.05 40.43
N MET A 78 -17.38 -7.73 39.14
CA MET A 78 -17.15 -6.36 38.68
C MET A 78 -18.38 -5.45 38.96
N PRO A 79 -18.18 -4.22 39.48
CA PRO A 79 -19.27 -3.27 39.65
C PRO A 79 -19.99 -2.94 38.34
N GLU A 80 -21.31 -2.73 38.38
CA GLU A 80 -22.13 -2.42 37.19
C GLU A 80 -21.63 -1.21 36.40
N PHE A 81 -21.12 -0.18 37.09
CA PHE A 81 -20.50 0.97 36.44
C PHE A 81 -19.29 0.58 35.55
N ARG A 82 -18.45 -0.36 36.00
CA ARG A 82 -17.27 -0.83 35.23
C ARG A 82 -17.66 -1.73 34.07
N LYS A 83 -18.74 -2.51 34.21
CA LYS A 83 -19.35 -3.24 33.09
C LYS A 83 -19.88 -2.29 32.01
N ALA A 84 -20.52 -1.20 32.42
CA ALA A 84 -20.96 -0.17 31.49
C ALA A 84 -19.77 0.52 30.78
N GLU A 85 -18.69 0.79 31.51
CA GLU A 85 -17.44 1.29 30.92
C GLU A 85 -16.84 0.31 29.90
N LEU A 86 -16.79 -1.00 30.22
CA LEU A 86 -16.35 -2.04 29.30
C LEU A 86 -17.15 -2.05 28.00
N SER A 87 -18.48 -1.92 28.12
CA SER A 87 -19.39 -1.86 26.98
C SER A 87 -19.12 -0.63 26.10
N ALA A 88 -18.89 0.54 26.70
CA ALA A 88 -18.53 1.75 25.97
C ALA A 88 -17.18 1.61 25.24
N SER A 89 -16.17 1.03 25.89
CA SER A 89 -14.87 0.70 25.30
C SER A 89 -15.01 -0.18 24.05
N ALA A 90 -15.83 -1.24 24.13
CA ALA A 90 -16.07 -2.17 23.04
C ALA A 90 -16.70 -1.49 21.80
N VAL A 91 -17.60 -0.52 22.00
CA VAL A 91 -18.18 0.26 20.89
C VAL A 91 -17.11 1.08 20.17
N ILE A 92 -16.26 1.79 20.91
CA ILE A 92 -15.20 2.63 20.33
C ILE A 92 -14.20 1.76 19.55
N LEU A 93 -13.78 0.64 20.13
CA LEU A 93 -12.89 -0.32 19.47
C LEU A 93 -13.56 -0.93 18.23
N GLY A 94 -14.85 -1.31 18.30
CA GLY A 94 -15.59 -1.84 17.15
C GLY A 94 -15.66 -0.88 15.96
N LEU A 95 -15.60 0.44 16.19
CA LEU A 95 -15.58 1.47 15.14
C LEU A 95 -14.17 1.73 14.57
N LEU A 96 -13.11 1.30 15.26
CA LEU A 96 -11.71 1.57 14.88
C LEU A 96 -11.39 1.08 13.44
N PRO A 97 -11.75 -0.15 13.02
CA PRO A 97 -11.49 -0.61 11.65
C PRO A 97 -12.10 0.30 10.59
N THR A 98 -13.32 0.81 10.83
CA THR A 98 -13.99 1.77 9.95
C THR A 98 -13.26 3.11 9.93
N MET A 99 -12.87 3.66 11.08
CA MET A 99 -12.09 4.89 11.15
C MET A 99 -10.79 4.77 10.36
N LEU A 100 -10.02 3.70 10.59
CA LEU A 100 -8.77 3.46 9.88
C LEU A 100 -8.99 3.22 8.38
N GLN A 101 -10.10 2.61 7.98
CA GLN A 101 -10.44 2.42 6.58
C GLN A 101 -10.72 3.74 5.87
N THR A 102 -11.41 4.69 6.52
CA THR A 102 -11.65 6.03 5.94
C THR A 102 -10.36 6.84 5.77
N LEU A 103 -9.38 6.62 6.66
CA LEU A 103 -8.11 7.33 6.68
C LEU A 103 -6.98 6.57 5.98
N GLY A 104 -7.14 5.29 5.66
CA GLY A 104 -6.10 4.43 5.10
C GLY A 104 -5.79 4.74 3.64
N SER A 105 -4.60 4.37 3.18
CA SER A 105 -4.26 4.42 1.76
C SER A 105 -4.99 3.31 1.00
N THR A 106 -5.33 3.57 -0.25
CA THR A 106 -5.97 2.54 -1.08
C THR A 106 -4.93 1.53 -1.60
N PRO A 107 -5.34 0.29 -1.93
CA PRO A 107 -4.45 -0.67 -2.59
C PRO A 107 -3.85 -0.12 -3.88
N ALA A 108 -4.63 0.63 -4.67
CA ALA A 108 -4.18 1.25 -5.91
C ALA A 108 -3.06 2.27 -5.68
N GLU A 109 -3.19 3.14 -4.67
CA GLU A 109 -2.18 4.13 -4.30
C GLU A 109 -0.86 3.46 -3.92
N THR A 110 -0.91 2.45 -3.04
CA THR A 110 0.29 1.71 -2.62
C THR A 110 0.90 0.88 -3.73
N ALA A 111 0.06 0.32 -4.63
CA ALA A 111 0.52 -0.45 -5.77
C ALA A 111 1.30 0.43 -6.74
N LEU A 112 0.81 1.64 -7.03
CA LEU A 112 1.51 2.59 -7.89
C LEU A 112 2.83 3.04 -7.28
N LEU A 113 2.86 3.33 -5.97
CA LEU A 113 4.11 3.63 -5.26
C LEU A 113 5.12 2.48 -5.39
N SER A 114 4.66 1.23 -5.32
CA SER A 114 5.53 0.04 -5.43
C SER A 114 6.25 -0.08 -6.77
N LEU A 115 5.76 0.58 -7.84
CA LEU A 115 6.45 0.62 -9.14
C LEU A 115 7.78 1.38 -9.06
N ARG A 116 7.95 2.25 -8.07
CA ARG A 116 9.13 3.10 -7.86
C ARG A 116 9.88 2.76 -6.59
N ARG A 117 9.16 2.54 -5.49
CA ARG A 117 9.72 2.32 -4.14
C ARG A 117 9.04 1.14 -3.45
N PRO A 118 9.26 -0.09 -3.92
CA PRO A 118 8.58 -1.29 -3.41
C PRO A 118 8.79 -1.54 -1.91
N VAL A 119 9.99 -1.28 -1.37
CA VAL A 119 10.30 -1.47 0.05
C VAL A 119 9.58 -0.43 0.89
N LEU A 120 9.58 0.84 0.47
CA LEU A 120 8.81 1.87 1.18
C LEU A 120 7.31 1.56 1.15
N ALA A 121 6.77 1.18 -0.02
CA ALA A 121 5.36 0.80 -0.16
C ALA A 121 4.98 -0.36 0.77
N PHE A 122 5.85 -1.36 0.90
CA PHE A 122 5.66 -2.48 1.83
C PHE A 122 5.64 -2.02 3.30
N LEU A 123 6.59 -1.17 3.70
CA LEU A 123 6.63 -0.64 5.06
C LEU A 123 5.42 0.25 5.38
N LEU A 124 4.95 1.04 4.41
CA LEU A 124 3.74 1.85 4.56
C LEU A 124 2.47 0.99 4.71
N ALA A 125 2.39 -0.12 3.96
CA ALA A 125 1.32 -1.11 4.14
C ALA A 125 1.38 -1.77 5.53
N LEU A 126 2.58 -2.07 6.02
CA LEU A 126 2.79 -2.65 7.35
C LEU A 126 2.46 -1.66 8.48
N GLY A 127 2.70 -0.36 8.27
CA GLY A 127 2.40 0.71 9.21
C GLY A 127 0.97 1.27 9.14
N SER A 128 0.11 0.73 8.26
CA SER A 128 -1.29 1.14 8.11
C SER A 128 -2.21 -0.09 8.23
N PRO A 129 -2.69 -0.41 9.45
CA PRO A 129 -3.36 -1.68 9.75
C PRO A 129 -4.82 -1.75 9.28
N SER A 130 -5.24 -0.87 8.38
CA SER A 130 -6.49 -0.98 7.65
C SER A 130 -6.31 -0.42 6.25
N VAL A 131 -7.05 -1.00 5.33
CA VAL A 131 -7.03 -0.68 3.91
C VAL A 131 -8.33 0.03 3.55
N ALA A 132 -8.23 1.18 2.88
CA ALA A 132 -9.40 1.86 2.34
C ALA A 132 -10.20 0.92 1.43
N THR A 133 -11.51 0.77 1.70
CA THR A 133 -12.40 -0.01 0.85
C THR A 133 -12.44 0.60 -0.54
N MET A 134 -12.40 -0.26 -1.53
CA MET A 134 -12.61 0.11 -2.92
C MET A 134 -13.49 -0.92 -3.59
N LYS A 135 -14.45 -0.46 -4.38
CA LYS A 135 -15.17 -1.33 -5.31
C LYS A 135 -14.23 -1.72 -6.47
N THR A 136 -14.56 -2.82 -7.15
CA THR A 136 -13.84 -3.29 -8.34
C THR A 136 -13.69 -2.19 -9.40
N SER A 137 -14.76 -1.44 -9.68
CA SER A 137 -14.74 -0.32 -10.63
C SER A 137 -13.93 0.88 -10.11
N GLU A 138 -13.98 1.15 -8.81
CA GLU A 138 -13.22 2.22 -8.15
C GLU A 138 -11.71 1.96 -8.19
N PHE A 139 -11.28 0.71 -8.09
CA PHE A 139 -9.87 0.34 -8.21
C PHE A 139 -9.31 0.69 -9.60
N MET A 140 -9.98 0.26 -10.67
CA MET A 140 -9.54 0.54 -12.03
C MET A 140 -9.61 2.02 -12.37
N THR A 141 -10.72 2.69 -12.02
CA THR A 141 -10.87 4.14 -12.22
C THR A 141 -9.82 4.94 -11.45
N THR A 142 -9.46 4.53 -10.23
CA THR A 142 -8.39 5.21 -9.46
C THR A 142 -7.03 5.03 -10.11
N ILE A 143 -6.70 3.83 -10.62
CA ILE A 143 -5.44 3.65 -11.37
C ILE A 143 -5.49 4.49 -12.65
N GLN A 144 -6.60 4.47 -13.37
CA GLN A 144 -6.79 5.23 -14.60
C GLN A 144 -6.64 6.74 -14.35
N ASP A 145 -7.31 7.29 -13.36
CA ASP A 145 -7.21 8.70 -12.99
C ASP A 145 -5.78 9.06 -12.56
N LEU A 146 -5.10 8.18 -11.81
CA LEU A 146 -3.71 8.40 -11.39
C LEU A 146 -2.70 8.29 -12.55
N VAL A 147 -2.95 7.40 -13.52
CA VAL A 147 -2.05 7.10 -14.64
C VAL A 147 -2.32 7.96 -15.87
N GLU A 148 -3.54 8.40 -16.13
CA GLU A 148 -3.91 9.14 -17.34
C GLU A 148 -4.08 10.64 -17.04
N LYS A 149 -4.85 10.95 -16.00
CA LYS A 149 -5.15 12.34 -15.60
C LYS A 149 -4.11 12.92 -14.65
N GLY A 150 -3.25 12.06 -14.11
CA GLY A 150 -2.36 12.43 -13.02
C GLY A 150 -3.13 12.97 -11.82
N ASP A 151 -4.39 12.56 -11.61
CA ASP A 151 -5.22 13.10 -10.55
C ASP A 151 -5.01 12.30 -9.25
N THR A 152 -4.55 12.99 -8.21
CA THR A 152 -4.58 12.46 -6.85
C THR A 152 -5.68 13.26 -6.19
N ARG A 153 -6.79 12.61 -5.81
CA ARG A 153 -7.94 13.26 -5.14
C ARG A 153 -7.54 14.53 -4.38
N PRO A 154 -8.22 15.67 -4.60
CA PRO A 154 -7.75 16.99 -4.20
C PRO A 154 -7.47 17.03 -2.70
N THR A 155 -6.19 16.96 -2.34
CA THR A 155 -5.71 17.17 -0.98
C THR A 155 -4.39 17.94 -1.07
N THR A 156 -4.47 19.17 -0.59
CA THR A 156 -3.50 20.21 -0.14
C THR A 156 -1.99 20.14 -0.40
N ILE A 157 -1.35 19.04 -0.82
CA ILE A 157 0.10 18.95 -1.08
C ILE A 157 0.44 19.18 -2.57
N SER A 158 -0.47 19.78 -3.35
CA SER A 158 -0.20 20.17 -4.75
C SER A 158 0.81 21.32 -4.86
N THR A 159 1.17 21.97 -3.75
CA THR A 159 2.05 23.14 -3.68
C THR A 159 3.52 22.81 -3.41
N PHE A 160 3.89 21.55 -3.17
CA PHE A 160 5.29 21.22 -2.89
C PHE A 160 6.18 21.43 -4.12
N ARG A 161 7.05 22.45 -4.06
CA ARG A 161 7.89 22.88 -5.18
C ARG A 161 9.17 22.03 -5.27
N TRP A 162 9.03 20.82 -5.81
CA TRP A 162 10.14 19.87 -6.03
C TRP A 162 11.36 20.45 -6.77
N ARG A 163 11.17 21.52 -7.58
CA ARG A 163 12.23 22.19 -8.35
C ARG A 163 13.37 22.77 -7.50
N TYR A 164 13.13 23.09 -6.22
CA TYR A 164 14.12 23.73 -5.35
C TYR A 164 14.90 22.74 -4.46
N VAL A 165 14.61 21.44 -4.55
CA VAL A 165 15.24 20.43 -3.69
C VAL A 165 16.62 20.03 -4.23
N THR A 166 17.67 20.41 -3.50
CA THR A 166 19.06 20.07 -3.86
C THR A 166 19.37 18.59 -3.61
N SER A 167 20.43 18.06 -4.22
CA SER A 167 20.79 16.62 -4.12
C SER A 167 20.90 16.11 -2.68
N LYS A 168 21.50 16.91 -1.77
CA LYS A 168 21.62 16.56 -0.35
C LYS A 168 20.24 16.45 0.33
N TRP A 169 19.32 17.35 0.01
CA TRP A 169 17.96 17.33 0.56
C TRP A 169 17.14 16.13 0.08
N ARG A 170 17.40 15.59 -1.13
CA ARG A 170 16.71 14.39 -1.64
C ARG A 170 16.99 13.16 -0.79
N VAL A 171 18.27 12.95 -0.44
CA VAL A 171 18.69 11.84 0.42
C VAL A 171 18.13 12.02 1.83
N ALA A 172 18.20 13.24 2.37
CA ALA A 172 17.64 13.54 3.68
C ALA A 172 16.12 13.28 3.77
N MET A 173 15.35 13.66 2.74
CA MET A 173 13.92 13.36 2.66
C MET A 173 13.64 11.86 2.64
N SER A 174 14.35 11.09 1.80
CA SER A 174 14.16 9.63 1.75
C SER A 174 14.49 8.96 3.09
N VAL A 175 15.60 9.35 3.73
CA VAL A 175 15.97 8.86 5.06
C VAL A 175 14.89 9.21 6.09
N ALA A 176 14.38 10.44 6.07
CA ALA A 176 13.31 10.86 6.98
C ALA A 176 12.03 10.06 6.78
N GLU A 177 11.61 9.80 5.54
CA GLU A 177 10.44 8.98 5.23
C GLU A 177 10.58 7.56 5.76
N TYR A 178 11.75 6.92 5.58
CA TYR A 178 12.01 5.60 6.12
C TYR A 178 12.00 5.58 7.65
N LEU A 179 12.65 6.54 8.30
CA LEU A 179 12.67 6.62 9.76
C LEU A 179 11.26 6.80 10.33
N VAL A 180 10.50 7.75 9.79
CA VAL A 180 9.12 8.02 10.20
C VAL A 180 8.22 6.80 9.95
N THR A 181 8.37 6.14 8.80
CA THR A 181 7.62 4.92 8.49
C THR A 181 7.99 3.77 9.42
N MET A 182 9.27 3.58 9.73
CA MET A 182 9.72 2.54 10.67
C MET A 182 9.18 2.77 12.07
N VAL A 183 9.09 4.02 12.53
CA VAL A 183 8.45 4.37 13.80
C VAL A 183 6.95 4.03 13.76
N ALA A 184 6.25 4.35 12.67
CA ALA A 184 4.83 4.02 12.51
C ALA A 184 4.60 2.49 12.51
N VAL A 185 5.46 1.73 11.81
CA VAL A 185 5.47 0.25 11.80
C VAL A 185 5.71 -0.31 13.20
N ALA A 186 6.75 0.14 13.88
CA ALA A 186 7.07 -0.32 15.23
C ALA A 186 5.90 -0.07 16.20
N ASN A 187 5.24 1.09 16.08
CA ASN A 187 4.06 1.41 16.86
C ASN A 187 2.89 0.45 16.56
N VAL A 188 2.58 0.17 15.29
CA VAL A 188 1.50 -0.75 14.89
C VAL A 188 1.78 -2.17 15.34
N VAL A 189 3.00 -2.67 15.15
CA VAL A 189 3.41 -4.02 15.58
C VAL A 189 3.36 -4.13 17.09
N TYR A 190 3.84 -3.12 17.82
CA TYR A 190 3.77 -3.08 19.27
C TYR A 190 2.32 -3.08 19.78
N LEU A 191 1.43 -2.30 19.17
CA LEU A 191 0.01 -2.30 19.53
C LEU A 191 -0.65 -3.65 19.25
N ALA A 192 -0.37 -4.27 18.09
CA ALA A 192 -0.90 -5.58 17.75
C ALA A 192 -0.43 -6.67 18.73
N TYR A 193 0.84 -6.61 19.16
CA TYR A 193 1.39 -7.46 20.20
C TYR A 193 0.73 -7.19 21.56
N GLN A 194 0.68 -5.93 21.98
CA GLN A 194 0.12 -5.54 23.28
C GLN A 194 -1.33 -5.99 23.40
N LEU A 195 -2.13 -5.74 22.36
CA LEU A 195 -3.52 -6.17 22.29
C LEU A 195 -3.66 -7.69 22.20
N GLY A 196 -2.81 -8.38 21.45
CA GLY A 196 -2.88 -9.84 21.36
C GLY A 196 -2.60 -10.57 22.67
N PHE A 197 -1.75 -10.00 23.54
CA PHE A 197 -1.34 -10.63 24.79
C PHE A 197 -2.10 -10.16 26.04
N HIS A 198 -2.52 -8.89 26.10
CA HIS A 198 -3.16 -8.31 27.29
C HIS A 198 -4.68 -8.20 27.16
N ALA A 199 -5.21 -8.51 25.98
CA ALA A 199 -6.64 -8.49 25.72
C ALA A 199 -7.16 -9.91 25.51
N ILE A 200 -8.44 -10.10 25.85
CA ILE A 200 -9.12 -11.36 25.59
C ILE A 200 -10.26 -11.11 24.60
N VAL A 201 -10.28 -11.89 23.52
CA VAL A 201 -11.35 -11.88 22.51
C VAL A 201 -12.47 -12.80 22.98
N MET A 202 -13.66 -12.26 23.28
CA MET A 202 -14.76 -13.01 23.90
C MET A 202 -15.17 -14.29 23.15
N PHE A 203 -15.22 -14.27 21.81
CA PHE A 203 -15.67 -15.43 21.02
C PHE A 203 -14.58 -16.47 20.73
N ALA A 204 -13.31 -16.14 21.00
CA ALA A 204 -12.15 -17.02 20.79
C ALA A 204 -11.06 -16.73 21.83
N PRO A 205 -11.38 -16.84 23.14
CA PRO A 205 -10.52 -16.36 24.22
C PRO A 205 -9.20 -17.13 24.32
N GLU A 206 -9.13 -18.30 23.70
CA GLU A 206 -7.94 -19.15 23.62
C GLU A 206 -6.89 -18.68 22.61
N THR A 207 -7.20 -17.66 21.81
CA THR A 207 -6.33 -17.22 20.71
C THR A 207 -5.71 -15.84 20.96
N ILE A 208 -4.37 -15.77 20.91
CA ILE A 208 -3.62 -14.51 21.04
C ILE A 208 -3.28 -13.85 19.69
N PHE A 209 -3.44 -14.60 18.58
CA PHE A 209 -2.97 -14.18 17.26
C PHE A 209 -4.05 -13.51 16.40
N MET A 210 -5.30 -13.41 16.85
CA MET A 210 -6.41 -12.84 16.06
C MET A 210 -6.14 -11.37 15.66
N LEU A 211 -5.64 -10.55 16.59
CA LEU A 211 -5.33 -9.15 16.32
C LEU A 211 -4.10 -8.96 15.43
N PRO A 212 -2.97 -9.66 15.68
CA PRO A 212 -1.88 -9.72 14.72
C PRO A 212 -2.33 -10.18 13.33
N LEU A 213 -3.18 -11.21 13.25
CA LEU A 213 -3.71 -11.72 11.98
C LEU A 213 -4.48 -10.64 11.22
N TRP A 214 -5.40 -9.95 11.88
CA TRP A 214 -6.12 -8.81 11.30
C TRP A 214 -5.18 -7.67 10.88
N THR A 215 -4.17 -7.37 11.69
CA THR A 215 -3.19 -6.31 11.38
C THR A 215 -2.39 -6.65 10.11
N PHE A 216 -1.91 -7.89 10.00
CA PHE A 216 -1.00 -8.30 8.93
C PHE A 216 -1.71 -8.77 7.65
N ILE A 217 -2.99 -9.13 7.69
CA ILE A 217 -3.75 -9.44 6.46
C ILE A 217 -3.82 -8.22 5.52
N CYS A 218 -3.75 -6.99 6.06
CA CYS A 218 -3.67 -5.76 5.28
C CYS A 218 -2.45 -5.74 4.34
N VAL A 219 -1.32 -6.30 4.77
CA VAL A 219 -0.11 -6.42 3.93
C VAL A 219 -0.41 -7.33 2.72
N VAL A 220 -1.13 -8.43 2.93
CA VAL A 220 -1.52 -9.35 1.85
C VAL A 220 -2.43 -8.65 0.84
N ILE A 221 -3.39 -7.84 1.33
CA ILE A 221 -4.28 -7.04 0.49
C ILE A 221 -3.47 -6.05 -0.36
N HIS A 222 -2.56 -5.29 0.24
CA HIS A 222 -1.69 -4.36 -0.51
C HIS A 222 -0.82 -5.09 -1.55
N MET A 223 -0.25 -6.25 -1.20
CA MET A 223 0.50 -7.09 -2.14
C MET A 223 -0.37 -7.61 -3.29
N GLY A 224 -1.64 -7.92 -3.03
CA GLY A 224 -2.63 -8.24 -4.07
C GLY A 224 -2.85 -7.07 -5.03
N GLY A 225 -2.96 -5.85 -4.51
CA GLY A 225 -3.04 -4.63 -5.33
C GLY A 225 -1.81 -4.44 -6.23
N VAL A 226 -0.60 -4.67 -5.68
CA VAL A 226 0.66 -4.65 -6.42
C VAL A 226 0.66 -5.69 -7.54
N LEU A 227 0.27 -6.94 -7.23
CA LEU A 227 0.20 -8.02 -8.21
C LEU A 227 -0.75 -7.68 -9.36
N ILE A 228 -1.95 -7.19 -9.06
CA ILE A 228 -2.93 -6.77 -10.06
C ILE A 228 -2.35 -5.68 -10.97
N LEU A 229 -1.67 -4.68 -10.38
CA LEU A 229 -1.07 -3.59 -11.14
C LEU A 229 0.01 -4.12 -12.10
N TYR A 230 0.87 -5.05 -11.66
CA TYR A 230 1.87 -5.68 -12.54
C TYR A 230 1.25 -6.55 -13.65
N LEU A 231 0.04 -7.08 -13.43
CA LEU A 231 -0.70 -7.81 -14.47
C LEU A 231 -1.40 -6.86 -15.46
N LYS A 232 -1.78 -5.66 -15.04
CA LYS A 232 -2.50 -4.66 -15.86
C LYS A 232 -1.58 -3.64 -16.55
N LEU A 233 -0.40 -3.35 -16.00
CA LEU A 233 0.53 -2.36 -16.54
C LEU A 233 1.84 -2.99 -17.02
N ARG A 234 2.33 -2.50 -18.15
CA ARG A 234 3.67 -2.72 -18.67
C ARG A 234 4.50 -1.46 -18.44
N ILE A 235 5.71 -1.64 -17.91
CA ILE A 235 6.67 -0.55 -17.66
C ILE A 235 7.73 -0.60 -18.75
N ASP A 236 7.76 0.40 -19.61
CA ASP A 236 8.82 0.55 -20.61
C ASP A 236 9.89 1.53 -20.09
N ARG A 237 11.15 1.06 -20.10
CA ARG A 237 12.31 1.80 -19.58
C ARG A 237 12.97 2.72 -20.61
N LYS A 238 12.52 2.73 -21.87
CA LYS A 238 13.16 3.54 -22.91
C LYS A 238 12.80 5.01 -22.72
N ALA A 239 13.80 5.80 -22.37
CA ALA A 239 13.72 7.26 -22.40
C ALA A 239 13.35 7.74 -23.82
N PRO A 240 12.69 8.90 -23.96
CA PRO A 240 12.57 9.53 -25.26
C PRO A 240 13.97 9.73 -25.85
N LYS A 241 14.25 9.13 -27.01
CA LYS A 241 15.31 9.69 -27.85
C LYS A 241 14.80 11.05 -28.30
N HIS A 242 15.52 12.10 -27.95
CA HIS A 242 15.32 13.44 -28.51
C HIS A 242 15.94 13.50 -29.93
N ASP A 243 15.66 12.49 -30.76
CA ASP A 243 16.03 12.46 -32.18
C ASP A 243 14.72 12.52 -32.95
N ASP A 244 14.38 13.73 -33.40
CA ASP A 244 13.41 14.11 -34.43
C ASP A 244 12.71 15.41 -34.02
N GLN A 245 13.51 16.46 -33.84
CA GLN A 245 13.03 17.80 -34.07
C GLN A 245 13.14 18.02 -35.60
N PRO A 246 12.03 18.08 -36.37
CA PRO A 246 12.13 18.47 -37.76
C PRO A 246 12.68 19.90 -37.78
N ARG A 247 13.90 20.06 -38.31
CA ARG A 247 14.48 21.35 -38.66
C ARG A 247 13.56 22.03 -39.67
N GLN A 248 12.57 22.78 -39.21
CA GLN A 248 11.90 23.79 -40.01
C GLN A 248 12.80 25.03 -40.08
N ARG A 249 13.50 25.18 -41.20
CA ARG A 249 14.02 26.42 -41.80
C ARG A 249 14.81 26.00 -43.05
N GLY A 250 14.52 26.42 -44.26
CA GLY A 250 13.54 27.34 -44.82
C GLY A 250 13.79 27.33 -46.33
N HIS A 251 12.74 27.51 -47.12
CA HIS A 251 12.84 27.75 -48.56
C HIS A 251 13.69 29.00 -48.82
N GLU A 252 14.84 28.85 -49.49
CA GLU A 252 15.47 29.98 -50.19
C GLU A 252 16.20 29.49 -51.45
N MET A 253 15.53 29.79 -52.55
CA MET A 253 15.99 30.21 -53.88
C MET A 253 17.20 29.54 -54.58
N TYR A 254 16.87 29.02 -55.76
CA TYR A 254 17.72 28.66 -56.90
C TYR A 254 18.75 29.74 -57.28
N ASN A 255 20.03 29.35 -57.42
CA ASN A 255 20.91 29.83 -58.49
C ASN A 255 22.06 28.82 -58.72
N PRO A 256 22.42 28.46 -59.96
CA PRO A 256 23.50 27.52 -60.25
C PRO A 256 24.82 28.26 -60.47
N GLU A 257 25.95 27.64 -60.09
CA GLU A 257 27.20 27.61 -60.86
C GLU A 257 28.24 26.70 -60.17
N PRO A 258 29.21 26.14 -60.92
CA PRO A 258 29.89 24.90 -60.60
C PRO A 258 31.33 25.13 -60.12
N TYR A 259 31.79 24.37 -59.12
CA TYR A 259 33.22 24.07 -59.03
C TYR A 259 33.51 22.66 -58.49
N ARG A 260 34.01 21.90 -59.46
CA ARG A 260 34.87 20.71 -59.45
C ARG A 260 35.89 20.69 -58.31
N GLY A 261 36.01 19.54 -57.62
CA GLY A 261 37.33 19.07 -57.17
C GLY A 261 37.43 18.29 -55.86
N ILE A 262 37.56 16.96 -55.99
CA ILE A 262 38.54 16.08 -55.33
C ILE A 262 38.41 15.90 -53.79
N GLY A 263 38.06 14.68 -53.38
CA GLY A 263 38.18 14.22 -52.00
C GLY A 263 37.56 12.85 -51.71
N GLU A 264 37.87 11.84 -52.53
CA GLU A 264 37.74 10.44 -52.12
C GLU A 264 38.76 10.13 -51.01
N GLN A 265 38.39 9.18 -50.13
CA GLN A 265 39.17 8.53 -49.05
C GLN A 265 38.89 9.01 -47.62
N GLN A 266 37.88 8.40 -46.99
CA GLN A 266 37.98 7.74 -45.66
C GLN A 266 36.58 7.37 -45.16
N GLN A 267 35.98 6.33 -45.74
CA GLN A 267 34.75 5.74 -45.17
C GLN A 267 34.64 4.26 -45.54
N GLN A 268 35.69 3.48 -45.23
CA GLN A 268 35.63 2.03 -45.38
C GLN A 268 36.72 1.31 -44.57
N GLN A 269 36.82 1.57 -43.26
CA GLN A 269 37.54 0.65 -42.34
C GLN A 269 37.24 0.94 -40.86
N GLN A 270 36.08 0.49 -40.38
CA GLN A 270 35.90 -0.04 -39.01
C GLN A 270 34.47 -0.57 -38.86
N GLN A 271 34.18 -1.63 -39.60
CA GLN A 271 32.97 -2.42 -39.48
C GLN A 271 33.39 -3.90 -39.44
N SER A 272 34.03 -4.31 -38.34
CA SER A 272 34.20 -5.72 -37.98
C SER A 272 34.66 -5.89 -36.53
N HIS A 273 33.96 -6.78 -35.82
CA HIS A 273 34.30 -7.42 -34.54
C HIS A 273 34.22 -6.61 -33.23
N SER A 274 33.09 -6.73 -32.52
CA SER A 274 33.04 -7.55 -31.30
C SER A 274 31.60 -7.69 -30.77
N THR A 275 30.90 -8.73 -31.23
CA THR A 275 29.81 -9.36 -30.47
C THR A 275 30.42 -10.05 -29.25
N ALA A 276 30.62 -9.30 -28.17
CA ALA A 276 30.93 -9.87 -26.87
C ALA A 276 29.61 -10.04 -26.11
N SER A 277 29.16 -11.29 -26.03
CA SER A 277 28.15 -11.75 -25.09
C SER A 277 28.57 -11.35 -23.68
N GLU A 278 27.92 -10.33 -23.11
CA GLU A 278 28.11 -10.00 -21.71
C GLU A 278 27.68 -11.21 -20.84
N PRO A 279 28.48 -11.59 -19.83
CA PRO A 279 28.13 -12.69 -18.95
C PRO A 279 26.89 -12.32 -18.14
N LEU A 280 25.85 -13.16 -18.27
CA LEU A 280 24.53 -13.09 -17.61
C LEU A 280 24.59 -12.72 -16.11
N VAL A 281 25.69 -13.07 -15.43
CA VAL A 281 25.93 -12.83 -14.00
C VAL A 281 26.20 -11.36 -13.68
N LEU A 282 26.92 -10.63 -14.54
CA LEU A 282 27.21 -9.20 -14.33
C LEU A 282 25.96 -8.35 -14.60
N GLY A 283 25.13 -8.77 -15.57
CA GLY A 283 23.82 -8.17 -15.83
C GLY A 283 22.84 -8.35 -14.66
N ILE A 284 22.84 -9.50 -13.98
CA ILE A 284 22.00 -9.75 -12.79
C ILE A 284 22.47 -8.91 -11.59
N LEU A 285 23.79 -8.79 -11.37
CA LEU A 285 24.34 -7.98 -10.29
C LEU A 285 24.12 -6.47 -10.52
N ARG A 286 24.28 -5.98 -11.76
CA ARG A 286 23.96 -4.60 -12.13
C ARG A 286 22.45 -4.30 -12.05
N ARG A 287 21.59 -5.28 -12.34
CA ARG A 287 20.13 -5.17 -12.18
C ARG A 287 19.70 -5.06 -10.72
N ARG A 288 20.48 -5.61 -9.79
CA ARG A 288 20.23 -5.56 -8.34
C ARG A 288 20.69 -4.23 -7.72
N THR A 289 21.80 -3.65 -8.17
CA THR A 289 22.33 -2.37 -7.66
C THR A 289 21.53 -1.15 -8.12
N THR A 290 20.92 -1.20 -9.31
CA THR A 290 19.99 -0.15 -9.77
C THR A 290 18.67 -0.12 -8.98
N GLY A 291 18.22 -1.28 -8.45
CA GLY A 291 16.99 -1.37 -7.66
C GLY A 291 17.10 -0.71 -6.29
N LEU A 292 18.23 -0.90 -5.60
CA LEU A 292 18.47 -0.27 -4.29
C LEU A 292 18.71 1.24 -4.39
N SER A 293 19.37 1.71 -5.45
CA SER A 293 19.60 3.15 -5.64
C SER A 293 18.29 3.90 -5.92
N GLN A 294 17.30 3.23 -6.51
CA GLN A 294 15.97 3.80 -6.73
C GLN A 294 15.19 3.97 -5.42
N GLU A 295 15.47 3.17 -4.37
CA GLU A 295 14.80 3.35 -3.06
C GLU A 295 15.26 4.56 -2.27
N VAL A 296 16.55 4.92 -2.41
CA VAL A 296 17.16 6.05 -1.70
C VAL A 296 16.75 7.39 -2.34
N THR A 297 16.17 7.36 -3.53
CA THR A 297 15.75 8.57 -4.26
C THR A 297 14.24 8.71 -4.23
N PRO A 298 13.68 9.81 -3.69
CA PRO A 298 12.24 10.07 -3.71
C PRO A 298 11.66 9.98 -5.13
N ALA A 299 10.41 9.54 -5.27
CA ALA A 299 9.80 9.24 -6.56
C ALA A 299 9.87 10.40 -7.57
N ALA A 300 9.84 11.66 -7.08
CA ALA A 300 9.96 12.87 -7.89
C ALA A 300 11.26 12.98 -8.69
N PHE A 301 12.36 12.43 -8.17
CA PHE A 301 13.70 12.61 -8.73
C PHE A 301 14.25 11.35 -9.43
N GLN A 302 13.45 10.29 -9.51
CA GLN A 302 13.82 9.08 -10.24
C GLN A 302 13.66 9.28 -11.76
N GLU A 303 14.38 8.46 -12.53
CA GLU A 303 14.29 8.45 -13.98
C GLU A 303 12.86 8.23 -14.48
N PRO A 304 12.47 8.88 -15.59
CA PRO A 304 11.13 8.72 -16.11
C PRO A 304 10.77 7.30 -16.50
N LYS A 305 9.58 6.87 -16.10
CA LYS A 305 8.98 5.57 -16.49
C LYS A 305 7.82 5.82 -17.43
N ARG A 306 7.73 5.02 -18.49
CA ARG A 306 6.57 4.97 -19.39
C ARG A 306 5.66 3.85 -18.95
N LEU A 307 4.39 4.17 -18.75
CA LEU A 307 3.35 3.21 -18.40
C LEU A 307 2.48 2.94 -19.62
N ARG A 308 2.27 1.66 -19.93
CA ARG A 308 1.35 1.20 -20.97
C ARG A 308 0.39 0.18 -20.38
N TRP A 309 -0.87 0.22 -20.78
CA TRP A 309 -1.84 -0.80 -20.40
C TRP A 309 -1.53 -2.14 -21.08
N ARG A 310 -1.73 -3.24 -20.35
CA ARG A 310 -1.73 -4.59 -20.91
C ARG A 310 -3.16 -4.98 -21.24
N LYS A 311 -3.34 -5.76 -22.32
CA LYS A 311 -4.62 -6.38 -22.68
C LYS A 311 -5.29 -7.02 -21.46
N GLN A 312 -6.60 -6.80 -21.35
CA GLN A 312 -7.39 -7.26 -20.24
C GLN A 312 -7.39 -8.79 -20.16
N THR A 313 -7.11 -9.34 -18.98
CA THR A 313 -7.22 -10.77 -18.70
C THR A 313 -8.36 -11.03 -17.71
N LEU A 314 -9.13 -12.09 -17.93
CA LEU A 314 -10.18 -12.53 -17.00
C LEU A 314 -9.60 -12.78 -15.59
N PHE A 315 -8.38 -13.32 -15.53
CA PHE A 315 -7.67 -13.54 -14.28
C PHE A 315 -7.42 -12.25 -13.48
N ALA A 316 -7.01 -11.16 -14.15
CA ALA A 316 -6.81 -9.88 -13.47
C ALA A 316 -8.14 -9.31 -12.94
N ASN A 317 -9.24 -9.46 -13.68
CA ASN A 317 -10.56 -9.01 -13.22
C ASN A 317 -11.05 -9.83 -12.02
N PHE A 318 -10.83 -11.15 -12.02
CA PHE A 318 -11.10 -12.02 -10.87
C PHE A 318 -10.29 -11.60 -9.63
N LEU A 319 -9.00 -11.30 -9.80
CA LEU A 319 -8.16 -10.82 -8.69
C LEU A 319 -8.63 -9.46 -8.13
N ILE A 320 -9.09 -8.52 -8.97
CA ILE A 320 -9.65 -7.24 -8.49
C ILE A 320 -10.92 -7.48 -7.67
N TRP A 321 -11.80 -8.37 -8.14
CA TRP A 321 -13.00 -8.75 -7.38
C TRP A 321 -12.62 -9.40 -6.03
N LEU A 322 -11.67 -10.34 -6.04
CA LEU A 322 -11.18 -11.00 -4.84
C LEU A 322 -10.54 -10.01 -3.86
N LEU A 323 -9.76 -9.05 -4.36
CA LEU A 323 -9.14 -8.00 -3.55
C LEU A 323 -10.22 -7.12 -2.89
N SER A 324 -11.23 -6.71 -3.66
CA SER A 324 -12.34 -5.89 -3.16
C SER A 324 -13.10 -6.63 -2.06
N PHE A 325 -13.41 -7.91 -2.27
CA PHE A 325 -14.00 -8.77 -1.24
C PHE A 325 -13.09 -8.92 -0.02
N GLY A 326 -11.78 -9.08 -0.23
CA GLY A 326 -10.79 -9.14 0.85
C GLY A 326 -10.77 -7.89 1.73
N THR A 327 -10.91 -6.69 1.16
CA THR A 327 -11.00 -5.45 1.95
C THR A 327 -12.27 -5.40 2.82
N LEU A 328 -13.40 -5.93 2.32
CA LEU A 328 -14.64 -6.03 3.08
C LEU A 328 -14.51 -7.05 4.21
N VAL A 329 -13.95 -8.22 3.94
CA VAL A 329 -13.69 -9.25 4.95
C VAL A 329 -12.77 -8.70 6.04
N ASN A 330 -11.71 -7.98 5.69
CA ASN A 330 -10.82 -7.36 6.66
C ASN A 330 -11.53 -6.35 7.58
N LEU A 331 -12.45 -5.54 7.02
CA LEU A 331 -13.25 -4.60 7.80
C LEU A 331 -14.17 -5.32 8.78
N VAL A 332 -14.95 -6.30 8.31
CA VAL A 332 -15.91 -7.04 9.13
C VAL A 332 -15.18 -7.83 10.20
N PHE A 333 -14.10 -8.53 9.83
CA PHE A 333 -13.28 -9.32 10.75
C PHE A 333 -12.65 -8.45 11.83
N GLY A 334 -12.10 -7.29 11.45
CA GLY A 334 -11.59 -6.31 12.42
C GLY A 334 -12.67 -5.85 13.37
N SER A 335 -13.83 -5.44 12.84
CA SER A 335 -14.91 -4.87 13.65
C SER A 335 -15.40 -5.90 14.68
N MET A 336 -15.53 -7.15 14.26
CA MET A 336 -15.88 -8.28 15.12
C MET A 336 -14.84 -8.55 16.21
N ILE A 337 -13.55 -8.56 15.87
CA ILE A 337 -12.48 -8.79 16.86
C ILE A 337 -12.45 -7.65 17.87
N PHE A 338 -12.38 -6.40 17.40
CA PHE A 338 -12.23 -5.24 18.27
C PHE A 338 -13.45 -4.98 19.15
N SER A 339 -14.67 -5.25 18.67
CA SER A 339 -15.88 -5.14 19.50
C SER A 339 -16.00 -6.23 20.56
N SER A 340 -15.22 -7.30 20.43
CA SER A 340 -15.26 -8.46 21.34
C SER A 340 -14.10 -8.46 22.34
N LEU A 341 -13.32 -7.38 22.38
CA LEU A 341 -12.19 -7.24 23.29
C LEU A 341 -12.66 -6.92 24.72
N LEU A 342 -12.15 -7.68 25.69
CA LEU A 342 -12.47 -7.54 27.11
C LEU A 342 -11.30 -6.94 27.91
N PHE A 343 -11.63 -6.35 29.05
CA PHE A 343 -10.71 -5.85 30.08
C PHE A 343 -9.88 -4.61 29.70
N PHE A 344 -10.57 -3.57 29.23
CA PHE A 344 -9.99 -2.26 28.90
C PHE A 344 -10.76 -1.10 29.49
N SER A 345 -10.03 -0.10 29.98
CA SER A 345 -10.62 1.21 30.27
C SER A 345 -10.92 1.99 28.99
N VAL A 346 -11.87 2.92 29.06
CA VAL A 346 -12.15 3.84 27.93
C VAL A 346 -10.92 4.68 27.60
N ARG A 347 -10.14 5.06 28.62
CA ARG A 347 -8.91 5.85 28.47
C ARG A 347 -7.87 5.12 27.63
N GLU A 348 -7.64 3.85 27.89
CA GLU A 348 -6.69 3.02 27.13
C GLU A 348 -7.15 2.83 25.70
N VAL A 349 -8.45 2.59 25.50
CA VAL A 349 -9.03 2.50 24.15
C VAL A 349 -8.77 3.77 23.35
N LEU A 350 -9.00 4.95 23.92
CA LEU A 350 -8.74 6.21 23.24
C LEU A 350 -7.25 6.38 22.88
N LEU A 351 -6.33 5.96 23.75
CA LEU A 351 -4.90 5.97 23.47
C LEU A 351 -4.54 5.01 22.32
N ILE A 352 -5.08 3.79 22.34
CA ILE A 352 -4.87 2.79 21.28
C ILE A 352 -5.38 3.31 19.94
N VAL A 353 -6.63 3.81 19.90
CA VAL A 353 -7.26 4.37 18.71
C VAL A 353 -6.43 5.53 18.16
N THR A 354 -6.04 6.48 19.02
CA THR A 354 -5.24 7.64 18.61
C THR A 354 -3.90 7.22 18.02
N ARG A 355 -3.22 6.25 18.62
CA ARG A 355 -1.93 5.74 18.11
C ARG A 355 -2.08 5.04 16.76
N TYR A 356 -3.13 4.23 16.57
CA TYR A 356 -3.41 3.62 15.27
C TYR A 356 -3.73 4.66 14.20
N VAL A 357 -4.60 5.61 14.51
CA VAL A 357 -4.98 6.72 13.61
C VAL A 357 -3.74 7.55 13.24
N ALA A 358 -2.88 7.89 14.20
CA ALA A 358 -1.65 8.63 13.95
C ALA A 358 -0.71 7.89 12.99
N SER A 359 -0.45 6.60 13.21
CA SER A 359 0.34 5.77 12.29
C SER A 359 -0.27 5.76 10.88
N THR A 360 -1.58 5.54 10.74
CA THR A 360 -2.28 5.54 9.45
C THR A 360 -2.19 6.88 8.74
N LEU A 361 -2.39 8.00 9.44
CA LEU A 361 -2.30 9.35 8.87
C LEU A 361 -0.88 9.66 8.38
N ILE A 362 0.14 9.29 9.16
CA ILE A 362 1.55 9.45 8.78
C ILE A 362 1.85 8.64 7.51
N CYS A 363 1.50 7.36 7.49
CA CYS A 363 1.70 6.51 6.32
C CYS A 363 0.97 7.06 5.09
N ARG A 364 -0.27 7.53 5.25
CA ARG A 364 -1.03 8.18 4.18
C ARG A 364 -0.37 9.45 3.67
N ALA A 365 0.13 10.30 4.57
CA ALA A 365 0.83 11.53 4.18
C ALA A 365 2.06 11.22 3.32
N ILE A 366 2.85 10.21 3.69
CA ILE A 366 4.02 9.76 2.92
C ILE A 366 3.60 9.20 1.55
N VAL A 367 2.59 8.32 1.50
CA VAL A 367 2.05 7.81 0.23
C VAL A 367 1.63 8.95 -0.69
N ARG A 368 0.91 9.95 -0.17
CA ARG A 368 0.44 11.10 -0.95
C ARG A 368 1.58 11.99 -1.43
N LEU A 369 2.60 12.21 -0.60
CA LEU A 369 3.79 12.96 -0.96
C LEU A 369 4.55 12.28 -2.10
N GLU A 370 4.79 10.98 -2.01
CA GLU A 370 5.49 10.22 -3.04
C GLU A 370 4.70 10.12 -4.36
N LEU A 371 3.38 9.91 -4.29
CA LEU A 371 2.52 9.90 -5.47
C LEU A 371 2.49 11.29 -6.15
N SER A 372 2.47 12.38 -5.37
CA SER A 372 2.60 13.75 -5.90
C SER A 372 3.93 13.94 -6.65
N GLY A 373 5.03 13.40 -6.11
CA GLY A 373 6.33 13.39 -6.77
C GLY A 373 6.34 12.58 -8.07
N MET A 374 5.73 11.39 -8.05
CA MET A 374 5.66 10.50 -9.21
C MET A 374 5.02 11.15 -10.46
N LYS A 375 4.06 12.05 -10.27
CA LYS A 375 3.43 12.81 -11.37
C LYS A 375 4.42 13.64 -12.19
N GLN A 376 5.47 14.14 -11.57
CA GLN A 376 6.40 15.04 -12.25
C GLN A 376 7.37 14.30 -13.18
N SER A 377 7.50 12.99 -13.00
CA SER A 377 8.52 12.17 -13.66
C SER A 377 7.93 10.93 -14.33
N THR A 378 6.61 10.81 -14.48
CA THR A 378 5.98 9.67 -15.16
C THR A 378 5.23 10.18 -16.39
N TYR A 379 5.31 9.43 -17.48
CA TYR A 379 4.67 9.73 -18.75
C TYR A 379 3.75 8.58 -19.14
N TYR A 380 2.59 8.92 -19.65
CA TYR A 380 1.62 7.96 -20.20
C TYR A 380 1.64 8.02 -21.72
N ASP A 381 1.49 6.86 -22.37
CA ASP A 381 1.54 6.72 -23.82
C ASP A 381 0.24 6.01 -24.28
N PRO A 382 -0.71 6.73 -24.91
CA PRO A 382 -2.05 6.23 -25.21
C PRO A 382 -2.15 5.30 -26.45
N THR A 383 -1.04 4.97 -27.11
CA THR A 383 -0.98 4.53 -28.52
C THR A 383 -1.43 3.10 -28.89
N GLU A 384 -2.42 2.45 -28.25
CA GLU A 384 -2.85 1.12 -28.76
C GLU A 384 -4.37 0.84 -28.83
N GLU A 385 -5.28 1.71 -28.40
CA GLU A 385 -6.72 1.42 -28.55
C GLU A 385 -7.38 1.98 -29.83
N ASP A 386 -6.77 2.94 -30.55
CA ASP A 386 -7.38 3.55 -31.75
C ASP A 386 -6.72 3.19 -33.10
N GLU A 387 -5.58 2.48 -33.13
CA GLU A 387 -4.95 2.10 -34.42
C GLU A 387 -5.68 0.98 -35.17
N GLY A 388 -6.75 0.41 -34.57
CA GLY A 388 -7.60 -0.59 -35.21
C GLY A 388 -8.58 -0.03 -36.25
N GLU A 389 -8.86 1.29 -36.25
CA GLU A 389 -9.89 1.88 -37.12
C GLU A 389 -9.39 3.04 -38.02
N GLN A 390 -8.16 3.54 -37.82
CA GLN A 390 -7.63 4.67 -38.59
C GLN A 390 -6.57 4.32 -39.65
N HIS A 391 -6.40 3.04 -39.98
CA HIS A 391 -5.45 2.61 -41.01
C HIS A 391 -5.97 2.82 -42.45
N MET A 392 -6.62 3.95 -42.76
CA MET A 392 -7.04 4.32 -44.12
C MET A 392 -6.90 5.82 -44.46
N LEU A 393 -6.31 6.66 -43.61
CA LEU A 393 -5.99 8.04 -43.99
C LEU A 393 -4.60 8.45 -43.48
N GLY A 394 -3.68 8.58 -44.42
CA GLY A 394 -2.30 8.96 -44.17
C GLY A 394 -2.16 10.32 -43.51
N GLY A 395 -1.52 10.33 -42.35
CA GLY A 395 -1.11 11.51 -41.61
C GLY A 395 -0.49 11.07 -40.30
N GLY A 396 0.83 10.84 -40.28
CA GLY A 396 1.56 10.46 -39.08
C GLY A 396 1.55 11.59 -38.06
N THR A 397 0.50 11.65 -37.23
CA THR A 397 0.51 12.43 -36.00
C THR A 397 1.42 11.71 -35.02
N VAL A 398 2.61 12.28 -34.80
CA VAL A 398 3.48 11.90 -33.69
C VAL A 398 2.65 12.04 -32.42
N SER A 399 2.33 10.91 -31.77
CA SER A 399 1.57 10.91 -30.51
C SER A 399 2.34 11.74 -29.49
N GLU A 400 1.80 12.93 -29.19
CA GLU A 400 2.42 13.90 -28.32
C GLU A 400 2.44 13.35 -26.90
N MET A 401 3.64 13.12 -26.36
CA MET A 401 3.80 12.60 -25.01
C MET A 401 3.31 13.63 -23.98
N ILE A 402 2.22 13.33 -23.29
CA ILE A 402 1.66 14.23 -22.26
C ILE A 402 2.29 13.89 -20.89
N PRO A 403 3.10 14.79 -20.28
CA PRO A 403 3.49 14.61 -18.89
C PRO A 403 2.24 14.65 -18.00
N LEU A 404 2.15 13.77 -16.99
CA LEU A 404 0.96 13.70 -16.10
C LEU A 404 0.59 15.03 -15.45
N LYS A 405 1.57 15.92 -15.27
CA LYS A 405 1.36 17.28 -14.76
C LYS A 405 0.53 18.15 -15.72
N ASN A 406 0.62 17.94 -17.03
CA ASN A 406 -0.05 18.76 -18.04
C ASN A 406 -1.41 18.17 -18.48
N SER A 407 -1.71 16.91 -18.17
CA SER A 407 -3.01 16.28 -18.46
C SER A 407 -4.21 17.01 -17.82
N GLN A 408 -4.00 17.75 -16.72
CA GLN A 408 -5.08 18.52 -16.07
C GLN A 408 -5.57 19.74 -16.88
N HIS A 409 -4.76 20.28 -17.80
CA HIS A 409 -5.12 21.51 -18.52
C HIS A 409 -5.85 21.29 -19.84
N HIS A 410 -5.75 20.10 -20.45
CA HIS A 410 -6.35 19.87 -21.77
C HIS A 410 -7.87 19.64 -21.75
N HIS A 411 -8.48 19.25 -20.63
CA HIS A 411 -9.91 18.94 -20.59
C HIS A 411 -10.84 20.10 -20.18
N VAL A 412 -10.29 21.27 -19.83
CA VAL A 412 -11.11 22.45 -19.45
C VAL A 412 -11.34 23.41 -20.64
N GLY A 413 -10.80 23.09 -21.82
CA GLY A 413 -10.85 23.95 -23.01
C GLY A 413 -12.02 23.72 -23.99
N GLU A 414 -12.77 22.63 -23.89
CA GLU A 414 -13.82 22.26 -24.85
C GLU A 414 -15.23 22.33 -24.23
N THR A 415 -15.61 23.45 -23.63
CA THR A 415 -17.04 23.78 -23.40
C THR A 415 -17.23 25.30 -23.31
N SER A 416 -16.89 26.03 -24.38
CA SER A 416 -17.37 27.40 -24.55
C SER A 416 -17.47 27.75 -26.02
N GLY A 417 -18.64 27.48 -26.60
CA GLY A 417 -18.96 27.72 -28.00
C GLY A 417 -20.46 27.57 -28.27
N SER A 418 -21.20 28.59 -27.88
CA SER A 418 -22.51 29.06 -28.36
C SER A 418 -23.36 28.16 -29.28
N SER A 419 -24.61 27.92 -28.85
CA SER A 419 -25.77 28.16 -29.72
C SER A 419 -26.99 28.61 -28.91
N LEU A 420 -27.28 29.91 -29.05
CA LEU A 420 -28.60 30.50 -28.88
C LEU A 420 -29.50 30.08 -30.05
N GLY A 421 -30.77 29.75 -29.80
CA GLY A 421 -31.79 29.57 -30.85
C GLY A 421 -33.09 28.95 -30.31
N VAL A 422 -34.01 29.73 -29.73
CA VAL A 422 -35.30 30.17 -30.33
C VAL A 422 -36.43 29.11 -30.30
N MET A 423 -37.53 29.49 -29.60
CA MET A 423 -38.97 29.11 -29.73
C MET A 423 -39.32 27.62 -29.89
N GLN A 424 -40.22 27.04 -29.10
CA GLN A 424 -41.62 27.44 -28.90
C GLN A 424 -42.21 26.79 -27.65
#